data_AF-A0ABD2SQM7-F1
#
_entry.id   AF-A0ABD2SQM7-F1
#
_cell.length_a   1.000
_cell.length_b   1.000
_cell.length_c   1.000
_cell.angle_alpha   90.00
_cell.angle_beta   90.00
_cell.angle_gamma   90.00
#
_symmetry.space_group_name_H-M   'P 1'
#
loop_
_entity.id
_entity.type
_entity.pdbx_description
1 polymer ?
#
loop_
_entity_poly.entity_id
_entity_poly.type
_entity_poly.pdbx_seq_one_letter_code
_entity_poly.pdbx_strand_id
1 'polypeptide(L)'
;MAGHEYWGIPGWRFSFIVMATLSCFIGFLVFSFVVDPRKQSNGQRDISEHSDRDELIEKGHSNINSMSIRMESWTAMKTVIKLQTFQFIVLQGLVGSLPWTAIVFFTLWFELIGFDHNSAATLVGLFAAGCALGSFFGGVIADKMSRIYPHSGRVMCAQFSSFMGIPFSWFLLRIIPQSVSSYSTFAVTLFIMGLTISWCATATNGPMFAEVVPSKHRTMIYAFDRAFEGSFSSFAAPIVGILAEKMYGYDAKSVDPILGSAREALALSKGLFSMMAVPFGLCCLFYTPLYWTFKQDRDNARLAAAKVTEMI
;
A
#
# COMPACT_ATOMS: atom_id res chain seq x y z
N MET A 1 -10.49 22.64 9.20
CA MET A 1 -10.96 22.98 7.84
C MET A 1 -12.37 22.47 7.56
N ALA A 2 -12.74 21.21 7.85
CA ALA A 2 -14.08 20.70 7.51
C ALA A 2 -15.25 21.32 8.31
N GLY A 3 -15.05 21.70 9.58
CA GLY A 3 -16.09 22.28 10.44
C GLY A 3 -16.30 23.80 10.36
N HIS A 4 -15.63 24.48 9.42
CA HIS A 4 -15.77 25.94 9.24
C HIS A 4 -16.28 26.27 7.85
N GLU A 5 -17.07 27.33 7.75
CA GLU A 5 -17.44 27.94 6.48
C GLU A 5 -16.40 28.99 6.09
N TYR A 6 -15.86 28.85 4.87
CA TYR A 6 -14.95 29.83 4.30
C TYR A 6 -15.68 30.56 3.19
N TRP A 7 -15.95 31.85 3.39
CA TRP A 7 -16.62 32.69 2.37
C TRP A 7 -17.95 32.11 1.86
N GLY A 8 -18.76 31.53 2.77
CA GLY A 8 -20.03 30.89 2.43
C GLY A 8 -19.90 29.52 1.74
N ILE A 9 -18.69 29.00 1.61
CA ILE A 9 -18.41 27.66 1.08
C ILE A 9 -18.17 26.71 2.27
N PRO A 10 -18.87 25.57 2.33
CA PRO A 10 -18.59 24.52 3.31
C PRO A 10 -17.13 24.07 3.22
N GLY A 11 -16.45 23.97 4.37
CA GLY A 11 -15.01 23.72 4.42
C GLY A 11 -14.52 22.45 3.70
N TRP A 12 -15.37 21.43 3.55
CA TRP A 12 -15.05 20.24 2.76
C TRP A 12 -14.85 20.55 1.26
N ARG A 13 -15.67 21.45 0.68
CA ARG A 13 -15.54 21.89 -0.72
C ARG A 13 -14.26 22.69 -0.93
N PHE A 14 -13.96 23.59 0.01
CA PHE A 14 -12.72 24.35 0.00
C PHE A 14 -11.50 23.41 0.02
N SER A 15 -11.55 22.37 0.85
CA SER A 15 -10.48 21.36 0.96
C SER A 15 -10.25 20.63 -0.38
N PHE A 16 -11.32 20.26 -1.10
CA PHE A 16 -11.20 19.67 -2.44
C PHE A 16 -10.58 20.62 -3.47
N ILE A 17 -10.95 21.91 -3.44
CA ILE A 17 -10.38 22.91 -4.35
C ILE A 17 -8.87 23.05 -4.11
N VAL A 18 -8.44 23.17 -2.84
CA VAL A 18 -7.02 23.25 -2.49
C VAL A 18 -6.26 22.01 -2.99
N MET A 19 -6.79 20.81 -2.75
CA MET A 19 -6.16 19.56 -3.23
C MET A 19 -6.08 19.50 -4.76
N ALA A 20 -7.10 19.96 -5.47
CA ALA A 20 -7.11 20.03 -6.93
C ALA A 20 -6.04 21.00 -7.46
N THR A 21 -5.95 22.20 -6.88
CA THR A 21 -4.93 23.20 -7.28
C THR A 21 -3.50 22.70 -7.06
N LEU A 22 -3.23 22.06 -5.92
CA LEU A 22 -1.94 21.44 -5.63
C LEU A 22 -1.61 20.32 -6.63
N SER A 23 -2.60 19.49 -6.98
CA SER A 23 -2.43 18.41 -7.95
C SER A 23 -2.13 18.94 -9.35
N CYS A 24 -2.80 20.02 -9.79
CA CYS A 24 -2.50 20.71 -11.04
C CYS A 24 -1.08 21.29 -11.05
N PHE A 25 -0.65 21.86 -9.92
CA PHE A 25 0.70 22.40 -9.78
C PHE A 25 1.77 21.30 -9.88
N ILE A 26 1.58 20.16 -9.20
CA ILE A 26 2.47 19.00 -9.33
C ILE A 26 2.49 18.49 -10.77
N GLY A 27 1.34 18.41 -11.43
CA GLY A 27 1.24 18.02 -12.84
C GLY A 27 2.03 18.96 -13.77
N PHE A 28 1.98 20.26 -13.52
CA PHE A 28 2.77 21.27 -14.24
C PHE A 28 4.29 21.10 -14.00
N LEU A 29 4.72 20.86 -12.77
CA LEU A 29 6.12 20.59 -12.45
C LEU A 29 6.62 19.32 -13.16
N VAL A 30 5.83 18.25 -13.14
CA VAL A 30 6.16 17.00 -13.85
C VAL A 30 6.28 17.27 -15.34
N PHE A 31 5.33 17.98 -15.95
CA PHE A 31 5.38 18.33 -17.36
C PHE A 31 6.62 19.16 -17.73
N SER A 32 7.03 20.08 -16.87
CA SER A 32 8.13 21.01 -17.15
C SER A 32 9.52 20.40 -16.91
N PHE A 33 9.68 19.54 -15.90
CA PHE A 33 10.99 19.06 -15.44
C PHE A 33 11.27 17.59 -15.75
N VAL A 34 10.26 16.75 -16.00
CA VAL A 34 10.50 15.32 -16.27
C VAL A 34 10.92 15.11 -17.73
N VAL A 35 12.15 14.63 -17.89
CA VAL A 35 12.69 14.23 -19.20
C VAL A 35 12.30 12.77 -19.47
N ASP A 36 11.64 12.52 -20.61
CA ASP A 36 11.31 11.15 -21.03
C ASP A 36 12.59 10.43 -21.53
N PRO A 37 13.06 9.37 -20.85
CA PRO A 37 14.25 8.63 -21.25
C PRO A 37 14.09 7.90 -22.59
N ARG A 38 12.86 7.65 -23.07
CA ARG A 38 12.63 6.99 -24.36
C ARG A 38 13.09 7.86 -25.54
N LYS A 39 13.03 9.19 -25.39
CA LYS A 39 13.49 10.12 -26.44
C LYS A 39 15.01 10.05 -26.66
N GLN A 40 15.80 9.75 -25.62
CA GLN A 40 17.27 9.66 -25.74
C GLN A 40 17.73 8.38 -26.45
N SER A 41 16.97 7.27 -26.36
CA SER A 41 17.31 6.03 -27.08
C SER A 41 17.16 6.12 -28.60
N ASN A 42 16.33 7.03 -29.11
CA ASN A 42 16.21 7.27 -30.56
C ASN A 42 17.33 8.18 -31.06
N GLY A 43 17.72 9.22 -30.32
CA GLY A 43 18.75 10.16 -30.76
C GLY A 43 20.19 9.63 -30.71
N GLN A 44 20.45 8.56 -29.95
CA GLN A 44 21.81 8.00 -29.80
C GLN A 44 22.13 6.86 -30.77
N ARG A 45 21.14 6.40 -31.57
CA ARG A 45 21.37 5.44 -32.67
C ARG A 45 21.69 6.13 -34.00
N ASP A 46 21.47 7.44 -34.12
CA ASP A 46 21.59 8.18 -35.38
C ASP A 46 23.02 8.68 -35.70
N ILE A 47 24.03 8.40 -34.87
CA ILE A 47 25.41 8.90 -35.10
C ILE A 47 26.39 7.81 -35.59
N SER A 48 26.07 6.52 -35.48
CA SER A 48 27.05 5.44 -35.77
C SER A 48 26.77 4.55 -36.98
N GLU A 49 25.67 4.70 -37.72
CA GLU A 49 25.39 3.87 -38.91
C GLU A 49 24.72 4.64 -40.05
N HIS A 50 25.31 5.78 -40.47
CA HIS A 50 24.88 6.46 -41.70
C HIS A 50 25.67 5.90 -42.89
N SER A 51 25.12 4.89 -43.59
CA SER A 51 25.33 4.79 -45.06
C SER A 51 24.28 3.96 -45.80
N ASP A 52 23.94 2.71 -45.43
CA ASP A 52 23.38 1.80 -46.46
C ASP A 52 22.05 1.06 -46.11
N ARG A 53 21.17 1.59 -45.25
CA ARG A 53 19.93 0.87 -44.85
C ARG A 53 18.61 1.64 -44.91
N ASP A 54 18.58 2.82 -45.49
CA ASP A 54 17.42 3.72 -45.38
C ASP A 54 16.22 3.39 -46.29
N GLU A 55 16.28 2.43 -47.22
CA GLU A 55 15.15 2.17 -48.13
C GLU A 55 14.28 0.94 -47.82
N LEU A 56 14.61 0.11 -46.82
CA LEU A 56 13.85 -1.15 -46.57
C LEU A 56 13.12 -1.23 -45.22
N ILE A 57 13.29 -0.26 -44.32
CA ILE A 57 12.86 -0.41 -42.91
C ILE A 57 11.62 0.42 -42.53
N GLU A 58 11.16 1.34 -43.40
CA GLU A 58 10.21 2.37 -42.98
C GLU A 58 8.73 1.91 -42.84
N LYS A 59 8.34 0.72 -43.33
CA LYS A 59 6.93 0.27 -43.31
C LYS A 59 6.57 -0.86 -42.33
N GLY A 60 7.51 -1.38 -41.54
CA GLY A 60 7.27 -2.56 -40.67
C GLY A 60 7.14 -2.32 -39.16
N HIS A 61 7.49 -1.14 -38.63
CA HIS A 61 7.96 -1.03 -37.24
C HIS A 61 6.98 -0.60 -36.14
N SER A 62 5.73 -0.23 -36.43
CA SER A 62 4.80 0.22 -35.36
C SER A 62 3.93 -0.90 -34.76
N ASN A 63 3.48 -1.87 -35.56
CA ASN A 63 2.57 -2.92 -35.08
C ASN A 63 3.27 -4.21 -34.59
N ILE A 64 4.44 -4.55 -35.14
CA ILE A 64 5.15 -5.81 -34.77
C ILE A 64 5.81 -5.69 -33.39
N ASN A 65 6.32 -4.51 -33.02
CA ASN A 65 6.95 -4.28 -31.71
C ASN A 65 5.94 -4.27 -30.55
N SER A 66 4.75 -3.68 -30.72
CA SER A 66 3.76 -3.64 -29.63
C SER A 66 3.18 -5.03 -29.31
N MET A 67 3.00 -5.88 -30.31
CA MET A 67 2.50 -7.24 -30.14
C MET A 67 3.57 -8.18 -29.57
N SER A 68 4.83 -8.03 -30.00
CA SER A 68 5.97 -8.75 -29.44
C SER A 68 6.22 -8.37 -27.97
N ILE A 69 6.21 -7.08 -27.64
CA ILE A 69 6.36 -6.58 -26.25
C ILE A 69 5.20 -7.06 -25.37
N ARG A 70 3.97 -7.05 -25.89
CA ARG A 70 2.79 -7.54 -25.15
C ARG A 70 2.88 -9.05 -24.90
N MET A 71 3.33 -9.81 -25.89
CA MET A 71 3.49 -11.26 -25.78
C MET A 71 4.64 -11.65 -24.84
N GLU A 72 5.76 -10.93 -24.91
CA GLU A 72 6.91 -11.06 -23.99
C GLU A 72 6.48 -10.72 -22.55
N SER A 73 5.74 -9.61 -22.38
CA SER A 73 5.19 -9.19 -21.10
C SER A 73 4.18 -10.19 -20.53
N TRP A 74 3.30 -10.74 -21.38
CA TRP A 74 2.33 -11.76 -20.99
C TRP A 74 3.00 -13.08 -20.57
N THR A 75 4.08 -13.45 -21.27
CA THR A 75 4.88 -14.64 -20.94
C THR A 75 5.63 -14.43 -19.63
N ALA A 76 6.25 -13.26 -19.43
CA ALA A 76 6.88 -12.88 -18.18
C ALA A 76 5.89 -12.87 -17.01
N MET A 77 4.69 -12.34 -17.22
CA MET A 77 3.60 -12.41 -16.23
C MET A 77 3.25 -13.86 -15.87
N LYS A 78 3.04 -14.73 -16.86
CA LYS A 78 2.74 -16.15 -16.59
C LYS A 78 3.85 -16.84 -15.80
N THR A 79 5.10 -16.52 -16.08
CA THR A 79 6.25 -17.04 -15.32
C THR A 79 6.23 -16.54 -13.88
N VAL A 80 5.95 -15.25 -13.67
CA VAL A 80 5.94 -14.64 -12.34
C VAL A 80 4.75 -15.08 -11.50
N ILE A 81 3.57 -15.24 -12.10
CA ILE A 81 2.36 -15.77 -11.43
C ILE A 81 2.58 -17.23 -10.97
N LYS A 82 3.46 -17.98 -11.63
CA LYS A 82 3.84 -19.33 -11.22
C LYS A 82 4.82 -19.37 -10.05
N LEU A 83 5.49 -18.26 -9.73
CA LEU A 83 6.42 -18.21 -8.61
C LEU A 83 5.64 -18.28 -7.31
N GLN A 84 6.00 -19.24 -6.47
CA GLN A 84 5.31 -19.45 -5.20
C GLN A 84 5.48 -18.22 -4.30
N THR A 85 6.66 -17.59 -4.31
CA THR A 85 6.90 -16.35 -3.57
C THR A 85 5.93 -15.25 -4.01
N PHE A 86 5.68 -15.11 -5.31
CA PHE A 86 4.75 -14.11 -5.83
C PHE A 86 3.31 -14.40 -5.35
N GLN A 87 2.87 -15.66 -5.43
CA GLN A 87 1.54 -16.05 -4.98
C GLN A 87 1.31 -15.76 -3.50
N PHE A 88 2.28 -16.07 -2.64
CA PHE A 88 2.16 -15.80 -1.21
C PHE A 88 2.21 -14.30 -0.88
N ILE A 89 3.03 -13.50 -1.58
CA ILE A 89 3.02 -12.04 -1.40
C ILE A 89 1.67 -11.46 -1.85
N VAL A 90 1.14 -11.86 -3.00
CA VAL A 90 -0.19 -11.40 -3.45
C VAL A 90 -1.26 -11.83 -2.46
N LEU A 91 -1.26 -13.08 -2.00
CA LEU A 91 -2.24 -13.57 -1.03
C LEU A 91 -2.17 -12.79 0.30
N GLN A 92 -0.96 -12.52 0.76
CA GLN A 92 -0.71 -11.65 1.90
C GLN A 92 -1.22 -10.23 1.64
N GLY A 93 -0.94 -9.67 0.47
CA GLY A 93 -1.36 -8.32 0.06
C GLY A 93 -2.86 -8.16 0.04
N LEU A 94 -3.58 -9.12 -0.54
CA LEU A 94 -5.04 -9.17 -0.58
C LEU A 94 -5.61 -9.06 0.84
N VAL A 95 -5.14 -9.88 1.77
CA VAL A 95 -5.65 -9.89 3.15
C VAL A 95 -5.13 -8.71 3.96
N GLY A 96 -3.85 -8.36 3.80
CA GLY A 96 -3.18 -7.26 4.49
C GLY A 96 -3.66 -5.88 4.06
N SER A 97 -4.33 -5.78 2.92
CA SER A 97 -4.97 -4.54 2.44
C SER A 97 -6.32 -4.25 3.13
N LEU A 98 -6.98 -5.24 3.73
CA LEU A 98 -8.30 -5.08 4.38
C LEU A 98 -8.23 -4.19 5.65
N PRO A 99 -7.23 -4.33 6.54
CA PRO A 99 -7.08 -3.42 7.68
C PRO A 99 -6.87 -1.97 7.27
N TRP A 100 -6.15 -1.71 6.16
CA TRP A 100 -5.90 -0.35 5.67
C TRP A 100 -7.18 0.37 5.26
N THR A 101 -8.11 -0.34 4.63
CA THR A 101 -9.44 0.18 4.30
C THR A 101 -10.34 0.30 5.53
N ALA A 102 -10.21 -0.58 6.52
CA ALA A 102 -10.90 -0.42 7.80
C ALA A 102 -10.45 0.83 8.56
N ILE A 103 -9.15 1.17 8.52
CA ILE A 103 -8.58 2.36 9.16
C ILE A 103 -9.20 3.67 8.64
N VAL A 104 -9.74 3.70 7.42
CA VAL A 104 -10.44 4.89 6.88
C VAL A 104 -11.65 5.27 7.75
N PHE A 105 -12.29 4.30 8.41
CA PHE A 105 -13.40 4.53 9.34
C PHE A 105 -12.94 5.06 10.71
N PHE A 106 -11.64 5.19 10.98
CA PHE A 106 -11.16 5.77 12.24
C PHE A 106 -11.64 7.21 12.42
N THR A 107 -11.68 8.01 11.34
CA THR A 107 -12.21 9.38 11.40
C THR A 107 -13.66 9.38 11.90
N LEU A 108 -14.50 8.55 11.28
CA LEU A 108 -15.90 8.39 11.70
C LEU A 108 -16.01 7.87 13.14
N TRP A 109 -15.17 6.92 13.51
CA TRP A 109 -15.16 6.36 14.86
C TRP A 109 -14.78 7.41 15.92
N PHE A 110 -13.80 8.27 15.65
CA PHE A 110 -13.44 9.37 16.54
C PHE A 110 -14.58 10.40 16.66
N GLU A 111 -15.24 10.73 15.57
CA GLU A 111 -16.42 11.61 15.57
C GLU A 111 -17.57 11.00 16.39
N LEU A 112 -17.81 9.69 16.30
CA LEU A 112 -18.81 8.98 17.12
C LEU A 112 -18.47 8.96 18.61
N ILE A 113 -17.19 9.01 18.98
CA ILE A 113 -16.74 9.16 20.38
C ILE A 113 -17.04 10.58 20.91
N GLY A 114 -17.28 11.55 20.01
CA GLY A 114 -17.50 12.96 20.34
C GLY A 114 -16.25 13.83 20.19
N PHE A 115 -15.20 13.37 19.49
CA PHE A 115 -14.10 14.26 19.10
C PHE A 115 -14.56 15.23 18.01
N ASP A 116 -14.15 16.49 18.12
CA ASP A 116 -14.34 17.46 17.04
C ASP A 116 -13.53 17.06 15.78
N HIS A 117 -14.02 17.47 14.61
CA HIS A 117 -13.44 17.20 13.30
C HIS A 117 -11.96 17.57 13.24
N ASN A 118 -11.53 18.65 13.90
CA ASN A 118 -10.13 19.05 13.91
C ASN A 118 -9.24 18.08 14.71
N SER A 119 -9.73 17.62 15.85
CA SER A 119 -9.03 16.64 16.71
C SER A 119 -8.95 15.27 16.05
N ALA A 120 -10.06 14.80 15.45
CA ALA A 120 -10.09 13.55 14.69
C ALA A 120 -9.13 13.59 13.49
N ALA A 121 -9.15 14.68 12.71
CA ALA A 121 -8.22 14.87 11.60
C ALA A 121 -6.76 14.94 12.06
N THR A 122 -6.48 15.56 13.21
CA THR A 122 -5.13 15.62 13.78
C THR A 122 -4.64 14.24 14.21
N LEU A 123 -5.49 13.41 14.83
CA LEU A 123 -5.16 12.04 15.20
C LEU A 123 -4.86 11.17 13.99
N VAL A 124 -5.68 11.25 12.94
CA VAL A 124 -5.46 10.52 11.68
C VAL A 124 -4.21 11.04 10.95
N GLY A 125 -3.97 12.35 11.00
CA GLY A 125 -2.73 12.96 10.47
C GLY A 125 -1.49 12.48 11.22
N LEU A 126 -1.56 12.35 12.55
CA LEU A 126 -0.47 11.82 13.37
C LEU A 126 -0.22 10.34 13.07
N PHE A 127 -1.28 9.56 12.89
CA PHE A 127 -1.18 8.19 12.40
C PHE A 127 -0.47 8.12 11.03
N ALA A 128 -0.85 8.99 10.08
CA ALA A 128 -0.21 9.05 8.77
C ALA A 128 1.27 9.45 8.85
N ALA A 129 1.62 10.40 9.73
CA ALA A 129 3.01 10.76 10.02
C ALA A 129 3.79 9.58 10.62
N GLY A 130 3.18 8.84 11.54
CA GLY A 130 3.71 7.60 12.08
C GLY A 130 3.94 6.55 10.99
N CYS A 131 3.00 6.37 10.06
CA CYS A 131 3.15 5.48 8.91
C CYS A 131 4.30 5.91 7.99
N ALA A 132 4.46 7.19 7.70
CA ALA A 132 5.55 7.69 6.87
C ALA A 132 6.93 7.41 7.51
N LEU A 133 7.08 7.73 8.79
CA LEU A 133 8.30 7.46 9.54
C LEU A 133 8.54 5.95 9.68
N GLY A 134 7.48 5.18 9.93
CA GLY A 134 7.53 3.72 10.05
C GLY A 134 7.97 3.07 8.75
N SER A 135 7.43 3.48 7.60
CA SER A 135 7.86 2.99 6.30
C SER A 135 9.33 3.30 6.01
N PHE A 136 9.83 4.46 6.43
CA PHE A 136 11.24 4.83 6.32
C PHE A 136 12.14 3.97 7.22
N PHE A 137 11.86 3.93 8.53
CA PHE A 137 12.64 3.14 9.48
C PHE A 137 12.56 1.65 9.19
N GLY A 138 11.37 1.14 8.83
CA GLY A 138 11.14 -0.23 8.43
C GLY A 138 11.97 -0.62 7.21
N GLY A 139 12.09 0.26 6.21
CA GLY A 139 12.98 0.06 5.07
C GLY A 139 14.46 -0.01 5.48
N VAL A 140 14.93 0.96 6.27
CA VAL A 140 16.34 1.00 6.75
C VAL A 140 16.68 -0.23 7.60
N ILE A 141 15.80 -0.62 8.52
CA ILE A 141 15.97 -1.80 9.37
C ILE A 141 15.97 -3.07 8.52
N ALA A 142 15.03 -3.20 7.59
CA ALA A 142 14.95 -4.37 6.73
C ALA A 142 16.14 -4.52 5.80
N ASP A 143 16.69 -3.43 5.27
CA ASP A 143 17.91 -3.47 4.46
C ASP A 143 19.13 -3.86 5.28
N LYS A 144 19.25 -3.36 6.53
CA LYS A 144 20.30 -3.80 7.46
C LYS A 144 20.15 -5.28 7.81
N MET A 145 18.93 -5.73 8.12
CA MET A 145 18.63 -7.13 8.43
C MET A 145 18.82 -8.04 7.22
N SER A 146 18.58 -7.56 6.01
CA SER A 146 18.84 -8.30 4.77
C SER A 146 20.33 -8.52 4.53
N ARG A 147 21.21 -7.60 4.98
CA ARG A 147 22.67 -7.82 4.92
C ARG A 147 23.13 -8.91 5.89
N ILE A 148 22.53 -8.98 7.09
CA ILE A 148 22.88 -9.97 8.11
C ILE A 148 22.26 -11.34 7.78
N TYR A 149 20.98 -11.36 7.41
CA TYR A 149 20.20 -12.54 7.07
C TYR A 149 19.59 -12.39 5.65
N PRO A 150 20.34 -12.77 4.59
CA PRO A 150 19.96 -12.52 3.20
C PRO A 150 18.64 -13.11 2.74
N HIS A 151 18.20 -14.20 3.36
CA HIS A 151 16.99 -14.93 2.94
C HIS A 151 15.80 -14.70 3.87
N SER A 152 16.04 -14.30 5.12
CA SER A 152 15.03 -14.34 6.17
C SER A 152 14.79 -12.97 6.81
N GLY A 153 15.76 -12.06 6.75
CA GLY A 153 15.69 -10.77 7.46
C GLY A 153 14.49 -9.92 7.04
N ARG A 154 14.20 -9.84 5.74
CA ARG A 154 13.03 -9.09 5.23
C ARG A 154 11.70 -9.72 5.70
N VAL A 155 11.60 -11.04 5.70
CA VAL A 155 10.37 -11.74 6.13
C VAL A 155 10.13 -11.56 7.63
N MET A 156 11.19 -11.62 8.45
CA MET A 156 11.10 -11.35 9.89
C MET A 156 10.57 -9.96 10.20
N CYS A 157 11.04 -8.93 9.47
CA CYS A 157 10.57 -7.55 9.64
C CYS A 157 9.07 -7.41 9.30
N ALA A 158 8.61 -8.07 8.23
CA ALA A 158 7.19 -8.08 7.88
C ALA A 158 6.32 -8.80 8.91
N GLN A 159 6.76 -9.96 9.40
CA GLN A 159 6.03 -10.68 10.45
C GLN A 159 5.93 -9.87 11.74
N PHE A 160 7.01 -9.21 12.14
CA PHE A 160 6.99 -8.31 13.29
C PHE A 160 5.96 -7.19 13.11
N SER A 161 5.97 -6.53 11.95
CA SER A 161 5.03 -5.45 11.60
C SER A 161 3.57 -5.92 11.62
N SER A 162 3.26 -7.02 10.94
CA SER A 162 1.90 -7.59 10.91
C SER A 162 1.46 -8.09 12.29
N PHE A 163 2.36 -8.70 13.05
CA PHE A 163 2.07 -9.17 14.41
C PHE A 163 1.75 -7.99 15.33
N MET A 164 2.53 -6.90 15.29
CA MET A 164 2.29 -5.70 16.10
C MET A 164 0.96 -5.02 15.78
N GLY A 165 0.42 -5.19 14.57
CA GLY A 165 -0.92 -4.72 14.22
C GLY A 165 -2.01 -5.26 15.14
N ILE A 166 -1.90 -6.51 15.63
CA ILE A 166 -2.91 -7.16 16.49
C ILE A 166 -2.98 -6.53 17.90
N PRO A 167 -1.89 -6.49 18.70
CA PRO A 167 -1.93 -5.91 20.03
C PRO A 167 -2.25 -4.41 20.01
N PHE A 168 -1.75 -3.66 19.01
CA PHE A 168 -2.11 -2.24 18.90
C PHE A 168 -3.57 -2.04 18.53
N SER A 169 -4.14 -2.84 17.62
CA SER A 169 -5.58 -2.77 17.31
C SER A 169 -6.43 -3.14 18.53
N TRP A 170 -6.02 -4.16 19.29
CA TRP A 170 -6.70 -4.55 20.54
C TRP A 170 -6.64 -3.44 21.59
N PHE A 171 -5.45 -2.88 21.82
CA PHE A 171 -5.25 -1.80 22.78
C PHE A 171 -6.08 -0.56 22.40
N LEU A 172 -5.97 -0.11 21.15
CA LEU A 172 -6.66 1.06 20.63
C LEU A 172 -8.19 0.96 20.72
N LEU A 173 -8.75 -0.17 20.29
CA LEU A 173 -10.20 -0.31 20.09
C LEU A 173 -10.94 -0.91 21.30
N ARG A 174 -10.23 -1.56 22.23
CA ARG A 174 -10.83 -2.28 23.36
C ARG A 174 -10.38 -1.80 24.74
N ILE A 175 -9.13 -1.40 24.89
CA ILE A 175 -8.59 -1.01 26.22
C ILE A 175 -8.81 0.47 26.49
N ILE A 176 -8.59 1.33 25.48
CA ILE A 176 -8.72 2.77 25.69
C ILE A 176 -10.20 3.11 25.93
N PRO A 177 -10.54 3.77 27.05
CA PRO A 177 -11.91 4.23 27.27
C PRO A 177 -12.30 5.22 26.16
N GLN A 178 -13.45 4.98 25.55
CA GLN A 178 -14.00 5.78 24.46
C GLN A 178 -14.55 7.12 24.99
N SER A 179 -13.65 7.95 25.47
CA SER A 179 -13.93 9.27 26.02
C SER A 179 -12.97 10.31 25.46
N VAL A 180 -13.46 11.54 25.30
CA VAL A 180 -12.69 12.67 24.78
C VAL A 180 -11.48 13.02 25.68
N SER A 181 -11.55 12.69 26.97
CA SER A 181 -10.47 12.87 27.95
C SER A 181 -9.19 12.08 27.65
N SER A 182 -9.27 11.05 26.80
CA SER A 182 -8.15 10.14 26.50
C SER A 182 -7.36 10.52 25.23
N TYR A 183 -7.47 11.77 24.77
CA TYR A 183 -6.86 12.24 23.51
C TYR A 183 -5.36 11.89 23.39
N SER A 184 -4.56 12.18 24.42
CA SER A 184 -3.12 11.92 24.40
C SER A 184 -2.79 10.43 24.26
N THR A 185 -3.58 9.56 24.89
CA THR A 185 -3.41 8.11 24.79
C THR A 185 -3.73 7.61 23.39
N PHE A 186 -4.79 8.14 22.75
CA PHE A 186 -5.08 7.85 21.34
C PHE A 186 -3.95 8.33 20.43
N ALA A 187 -3.47 9.56 20.62
CA ALA A 187 -2.41 10.15 19.81
C ALA A 187 -1.12 9.32 19.84
N VAL A 188 -0.64 8.97 21.04
CA VAL A 188 0.58 8.16 21.21
C VAL A 188 0.39 6.76 20.65
N THR A 189 -0.76 6.12 20.90
CA THR A 189 -1.05 4.77 20.41
C THR A 189 -1.09 4.73 18.90
N LEU A 190 -1.80 5.66 18.25
CA LEU A 190 -1.88 5.76 16.79
C LEU A 190 -0.52 6.04 16.16
N PHE A 191 0.28 6.92 16.77
CA PHE A 191 1.61 7.21 16.26
C PHE A 191 2.51 5.96 16.28
N ILE A 192 2.56 5.25 17.41
CA ILE A 192 3.35 4.01 17.55
C ILE A 192 2.80 2.89 16.67
N MET A 193 1.48 2.77 16.57
CA MET A 193 0.83 1.82 15.68
C MET A 193 1.23 2.09 14.22
N GLY A 194 1.12 3.33 13.74
CA GLY A 194 1.54 3.71 12.39
C GLY A 194 3.04 3.45 12.16
N LEU A 195 3.87 3.73 13.17
CA LEU A 195 5.30 3.44 13.13
C LEU A 195 5.63 1.96 12.98
N THR A 196 4.76 1.04 13.42
CA THR A 196 5.07 -0.40 13.47
C THR A 196 4.36 -1.20 12.38
N ILE A 197 3.15 -0.84 11.96
CA ILE A 197 2.37 -1.63 10.99
C ILE A 197 2.72 -1.35 9.52
N SER A 198 3.43 -0.25 9.26
CA SER A 198 3.68 0.27 7.90
C SER A 198 4.87 -0.37 7.18
N TRP A 199 5.54 -1.36 7.79
CA TRP A 199 6.81 -1.87 7.28
C TRP A 199 6.61 -2.89 6.16
N CYS A 200 5.53 -3.67 6.16
CA CYS A 200 5.34 -4.81 5.25
C CYS A 200 5.58 -4.48 3.75
N ALA A 201 5.05 -3.34 3.29
CA ALA A 201 5.17 -2.93 1.90
C ALA A 201 6.61 -2.48 1.53
N THR A 202 7.27 -1.69 2.38
CA THR A 202 8.57 -1.09 2.10
C THR A 202 9.75 -1.98 2.48
N ALA A 203 9.63 -2.75 3.56
CA ALA A 203 10.66 -3.67 4.04
C ALA A 203 10.79 -4.93 3.18
N THR A 204 9.65 -5.44 2.71
CA THR A 204 9.54 -6.83 2.27
C THR A 204 8.95 -6.94 0.87
N ASN A 205 7.69 -6.56 0.66
CA ASN A 205 7.00 -6.83 -0.61
C ASN A 205 7.70 -6.15 -1.80
N GLY A 206 7.94 -4.84 -1.69
CA GLY A 206 8.63 -4.07 -2.74
C GLY A 206 10.01 -4.64 -3.10
N PRO A 207 10.93 -4.76 -2.13
CA PRO A 207 12.27 -5.28 -2.37
C PRO A 207 12.30 -6.75 -2.81
N MET A 208 11.45 -7.62 -2.28
CA MET A 208 11.40 -9.02 -2.69
C MET A 208 11.00 -9.16 -4.17
N PHE A 209 10.01 -8.39 -4.63
CA PHE A 209 9.68 -8.34 -6.04
C PHE A 209 10.85 -7.84 -6.89
N ALA A 210 11.60 -6.84 -6.42
CA ALA A 210 12.79 -6.36 -7.15
C ALA A 210 13.85 -7.46 -7.31
N GLU A 211 14.02 -8.33 -6.31
CA GLU A 211 15.00 -9.41 -6.33
C GLU A 211 14.57 -10.62 -7.16
N VAL A 212 13.27 -10.94 -7.19
CA VAL A 212 12.74 -12.12 -7.87
C VAL A 212 12.37 -11.82 -9.33
N VAL A 213 12.03 -10.57 -9.65
CA VAL A 213 11.52 -10.18 -10.97
C VAL A 213 12.60 -9.53 -11.84
N PRO A 214 12.72 -9.94 -13.12
CA PRO A 214 13.61 -9.30 -14.09
C PRO A 214 13.33 -7.80 -14.23
N SER A 215 14.39 -6.99 -14.32
CA SER A 215 14.32 -5.52 -14.38
C SER A 215 13.36 -4.98 -15.45
N LYS A 216 13.27 -5.65 -16.61
CA LYS A 216 12.39 -5.29 -17.73
C LYS A 216 10.89 -5.31 -17.38
N HIS A 217 10.46 -6.13 -16.42
CA HIS A 217 9.03 -6.36 -16.12
C HIS A 217 8.61 -5.96 -14.70
N ARG A 218 9.52 -5.42 -13.88
CA ARG A 218 9.24 -5.03 -12.47
C ARG A 218 8.04 -4.11 -12.35
N THR A 219 7.99 -3.03 -13.14
CA THR A 219 6.90 -2.04 -13.09
C THR A 219 5.53 -2.65 -13.37
N MET A 220 5.46 -3.56 -14.34
CA MET A 220 4.21 -4.24 -14.68
C MET A 220 3.74 -5.15 -13.54
N ILE A 221 4.68 -5.85 -12.89
CA ILE A 221 4.36 -6.77 -11.79
C ILE A 221 3.94 -6.01 -10.53
N TYR A 222 4.59 -4.89 -10.21
CA TYR A 222 4.10 -3.99 -9.17
C TYR A 222 2.71 -3.45 -9.47
N ALA A 223 2.43 -3.07 -10.72
CA ALA A 223 1.11 -2.59 -11.12
C ALA A 223 0.04 -3.67 -11.00
N PHE A 224 0.36 -4.91 -11.39
CA PHE A 224 -0.53 -6.06 -11.27
C PHE A 224 -0.83 -6.37 -9.79
N ASP A 225 0.20 -6.49 -8.95
CA ASP A 225 0.05 -6.70 -7.51
C ASP A 225 -0.86 -5.63 -6.88
N ARG A 226 -0.59 -4.34 -7.14
CA ARG A 226 -1.41 -3.24 -6.63
C ARG A 226 -2.85 -3.24 -7.14
N ALA A 227 -3.07 -3.66 -8.38
CA ALA A 227 -4.42 -3.80 -8.93
C ALA A 227 -5.20 -4.91 -8.21
N PHE A 228 -4.55 -6.05 -7.90
CA PHE A 228 -5.17 -7.14 -7.15
C PHE A 228 -5.44 -6.75 -5.70
N GLU A 229 -4.44 -6.24 -4.99
CA GLU A 229 -4.59 -5.75 -3.60
C GLU A 229 -5.71 -4.71 -3.51
N GLY A 230 -5.69 -3.69 -4.36
CA GLY A 230 -6.67 -2.59 -4.34
C GLY A 230 -8.09 -3.06 -4.64
N SER A 231 -8.26 -3.95 -5.63
CA SER A 231 -9.57 -4.49 -6.00
C SER A 231 -10.18 -5.28 -4.84
N PHE A 232 -9.39 -6.11 -4.17
CA PHE A 232 -9.89 -6.91 -3.05
C PHE A 232 -10.13 -6.07 -1.79
N SER A 233 -9.28 -5.07 -1.56
CA SER A 233 -9.43 -4.13 -0.46
C SER A 233 -10.76 -3.37 -0.48
N SER A 234 -11.32 -3.12 -1.68
CA SER A 234 -12.63 -2.46 -1.81
C SER A 234 -13.79 -3.20 -1.14
N PHE A 235 -13.68 -4.52 -0.95
CA PHE A 235 -14.71 -5.30 -0.24
C PHE A 235 -14.67 -5.09 1.28
N ALA A 236 -13.55 -4.61 1.82
CA ALA A 236 -13.41 -4.42 3.26
C ALA A 236 -14.40 -3.40 3.82
N ALA A 237 -14.60 -2.28 3.13
CA ALA A 237 -15.48 -1.21 3.61
C ALA A 237 -16.94 -1.66 3.74
N PRO A 238 -17.55 -2.33 2.72
CA PRO A 238 -18.85 -2.98 2.88
C PRO A 238 -18.88 -4.03 4.00
N ILE A 239 -17.84 -4.85 4.14
CA ILE A 239 -17.80 -5.88 5.20
C ILE A 239 -17.78 -5.24 6.59
N VAL A 240 -16.97 -4.21 6.81
CA VAL A 240 -16.94 -3.44 8.07
C VAL A 240 -18.32 -2.88 8.39
N GLY A 241 -18.99 -2.26 7.40
CA GLY A 241 -20.34 -1.72 7.56
C GLY A 241 -21.37 -2.80 7.92
N ILE A 242 -21.40 -3.90 7.17
CA ILE A 242 -22.32 -5.02 7.43
C ILE A 242 -22.06 -5.64 8.81
N LEU A 243 -20.79 -5.78 9.20
CA LEU A 243 -20.42 -6.36 10.49
C LEU A 243 -20.84 -5.42 11.64
N ALA A 244 -20.65 -4.11 11.48
CA ALA A 244 -21.12 -3.12 12.43
C ALA A 244 -22.66 -3.16 12.57
N GLU A 245 -23.39 -3.11 11.45
CA GLU A 245 -24.87 -3.07 11.44
C GLU A 245 -25.50 -4.39 11.90
N LYS A 246 -25.16 -5.52 11.27
CA LYS A 246 -25.85 -6.80 11.48
C LYS A 246 -25.37 -7.59 12.68
N MET A 247 -24.07 -7.54 13.01
CA MET A 247 -23.52 -8.33 14.12
C MET A 247 -23.41 -7.54 15.43
N TYR A 248 -23.10 -6.25 15.35
CA TYR A 248 -22.92 -5.42 16.54
C TYR A 248 -24.06 -4.44 16.81
N GLY A 249 -25.04 -4.38 15.91
CA GLY A 249 -26.29 -3.64 16.10
C GLY A 249 -26.12 -2.15 15.91
N TYR A 250 -25.25 -1.73 14.98
CA TYR A 250 -25.08 -0.32 14.61
C TYR A 250 -26.35 0.22 13.94
N ASP A 251 -26.93 1.30 14.46
CA ASP A 251 -28.09 1.98 13.89
C ASP A 251 -27.75 3.43 13.51
N ALA A 252 -27.53 3.64 12.22
CA ALA A 252 -27.22 4.95 11.63
C ALA A 252 -28.29 6.02 11.90
N LYS A 253 -29.54 5.65 12.20
CA LYS A 253 -30.63 6.59 12.47
C LYS A 253 -30.67 7.08 13.90
N SER A 254 -29.98 6.38 14.80
CA SER A 254 -29.90 6.70 16.23
C SER A 254 -28.67 7.54 16.60
N VAL A 255 -27.83 7.87 15.61
CA VAL A 255 -26.61 8.65 15.81
C VAL A 255 -26.98 10.11 16.00
N ASP A 256 -26.72 10.63 17.21
CA ASP A 256 -26.80 12.07 17.47
C ASP A 256 -25.62 12.78 16.77
N PRO A 257 -25.86 13.65 15.77
CA PRO A 257 -24.80 14.29 15.01
C PRO A 257 -24.00 15.34 15.80
N ILE A 258 -24.42 15.67 17.03
CA ILE A 258 -23.84 16.75 17.85
C ILE A 258 -23.07 16.20 19.06
N LEU A 259 -23.51 15.08 19.65
CA LEU A 259 -22.92 14.51 20.87
C LEU A 259 -22.13 13.22 20.61
N GLY A 260 -22.31 12.60 19.43
CA GLY A 260 -21.85 11.25 19.19
C GLY A 260 -22.66 10.22 19.98
N SER A 261 -22.56 8.95 19.60
CA SER A 261 -23.23 7.87 20.34
C SER A 261 -22.21 6.84 20.79
N ALA A 262 -21.97 6.79 22.10
CA ALA A 262 -21.00 5.87 22.71
C ALA A 262 -21.35 4.39 22.43
N ARG A 263 -22.64 4.07 22.26
CA ARG A 263 -23.10 2.73 21.87
C ARG A 263 -22.66 2.38 20.44
N GLU A 264 -22.83 3.31 19.53
CA GLU A 264 -22.48 3.15 18.11
C GLU A 264 -20.96 3.15 17.90
N ALA A 265 -20.23 3.99 18.64
CA ALA A 265 -18.77 3.97 18.68
C ALA A 265 -18.21 2.61 19.14
N LEU A 266 -18.87 1.95 20.10
CA LEU A 266 -18.49 0.63 20.59
C LEU A 266 -18.87 -0.48 19.61
N ALA A 267 -20.03 -0.40 18.96
CA ALA A 267 -20.43 -1.33 17.91
C ALA A 267 -19.45 -1.28 16.72
N LEU A 268 -19.10 -0.06 16.28
CA LEU A 268 -18.13 0.16 15.21
C LEU A 268 -16.72 -0.30 15.62
N SER A 269 -16.27 -0.03 16.85
CA SER A 269 -14.92 -0.45 17.30
C SER A 269 -14.76 -1.97 17.32
N LYS A 270 -15.82 -2.72 17.66
CA LYS A 270 -15.83 -4.19 17.58
C LYS A 270 -15.73 -4.68 16.13
N GLY A 271 -16.47 -4.05 15.21
CA GLY A 271 -16.40 -4.32 13.78
C GLY A 271 -15.00 -4.08 13.22
N LEU A 272 -14.42 -2.92 13.53
CA LEU A 272 -13.06 -2.56 13.16
C LEU A 272 -12.04 -3.53 13.74
N PHE A 273 -12.17 -3.89 15.01
CA PHE A 273 -11.23 -4.81 15.64
C PHE A 273 -11.22 -6.19 14.96
N SER A 274 -12.39 -6.75 14.65
CA SER A 274 -12.49 -8.02 13.93
C SER A 274 -11.86 -7.95 12.54
N MET A 275 -12.13 -6.87 11.81
CA MET A 275 -11.59 -6.61 10.46
C MET A 275 -10.12 -6.22 10.43
N MET A 276 -9.51 -5.93 11.57
CA MET A 276 -8.07 -5.65 11.67
C MET A 276 -7.32 -6.87 12.21
N ALA A 277 -7.76 -7.46 13.32
CA ALA A 277 -7.06 -8.55 13.99
C ALA A 277 -7.00 -9.83 13.15
N VAL A 278 -8.11 -10.22 12.51
CA VAL A 278 -8.15 -11.45 11.69
C VAL A 278 -7.24 -11.31 10.46
N PRO A 279 -7.33 -10.23 9.66
CA PRO A 279 -6.46 -10.10 8.50
C PRO A 279 -4.99 -9.88 8.87
N PHE A 280 -4.66 -9.16 9.95
CA PHE A 280 -3.27 -9.08 10.41
C PHE A 280 -2.69 -10.43 10.84
N GLY A 281 -3.50 -11.27 11.51
CA GLY A 281 -3.11 -12.64 11.87
C GLY A 281 -2.86 -13.51 10.64
N LEU A 282 -3.80 -13.52 9.69
CA LEU A 282 -3.65 -14.25 8.42
C LEU A 282 -2.47 -13.74 7.59
N CYS A 283 -2.25 -12.43 7.56
CA CYS A 283 -1.10 -11.80 6.91
C CYS A 283 0.22 -12.32 7.51
N CYS A 284 0.34 -12.39 8.84
CA CYS A 284 1.50 -12.97 9.51
C CYS A 284 1.72 -14.45 9.14
N LEU A 285 0.64 -15.23 9.06
CA LEU A 285 0.70 -16.64 8.65
C LEU A 285 1.14 -16.81 7.20
N PHE A 286 0.66 -15.98 6.27
CA PHE A 286 1.06 -16.04 4.86
C PHE A 286 2.51 -15.60 4.63
N TYR A 287 3.13 -14.86 5.55
CA TYR A 287 4.57 -14.60 5.52
C TYR A 287 5.41 -15.84 5.90
N THR A 288 4.88 -16.82 6.64
CA THR A 288 5.66 -17.98 7.09
C THR A 288 6.18 -18.86 5.94
N PRO A 289 5.38 -19.19 4.90
CA PRO A 289 5.89 -19.93 3.74
C PRO A 289 7.05 -19.24 3.00
N LEU A 290 7.17 -17.91 3.07
CA LEU A 290 8.20 -17.16 2.34
C LEU A 290 9.62 -17.49 2.80
N TYR A 291 9.83 -17.99 4.02
CA TYR A 291 11.16 -18.38 4.48
C TYR A 291 11.78 -19.48 3.61
N TRP A 292 10.95 -20.37 3.04
CA TRP A 292 11.42 -21.47 2.19
C TRP A 292 11.36 -21.12 0.70
N THR A 293 10.26 -20.53 0.24
CA THR A 293 10.03 -20.28 -1.19
C THR A 293 10.91 -19.15 -1.73
N PHE A 294 11.15 -18.11 -0.93
CA PHE A 294 11.96 -16.97 -1.37
C PHE A 294 13.40 -17.37 -1.70
N LYS A 295 13.99 -18.29 -0.93
CA LYS A 295 15.35 -18.76 -1.18
C LYS A 295 15.45 -19.40 -2.56
N GLN A 296 14.53 -20.31 -2.88
CA GLN A 296 14.50 -21.04 -4.15
C GLN A 296 14.25 -20.10 -5.34
N ASP A 297 13.25 -19.22 -5.23
CA ASP A 297 12.88 -18.31 -6.31
C ASP A 297 13.97 -17.26 -6.59
N ARG A 298 14.65 -16.77 -5.54
CA ARG A 298 15.77 -15.83 -5.67
C ARG A 298 16.97 -16.47 -6.36
N ASP A 299 17.33 -17.70 -5.99
CA ASP A 299 18.47 -18.40 -6.60
C ASP A 299 18.19 -18.72 -8.07
N ASN A 300 16.96 -19.13 -8.39
CA ASN A 300 16.51 -19.31 -9.78
C ASN A 300 16.56 -18.01 -10.59
N ALA A 301 16.13 -16.88 -10.02
CA ALA A 301 16.20 -15.57 -10.67
C ALA A 301 17.65 -15.13 -10.93
N ARG A 302 18.56 -15.39 -9.98
CA ARG A 302 20.00 -15.12 -10.14
C ARG A 302 20.64 -15.96 -11.23
N LEU A 303 20.33 -17.26 -11.28
CA LEU A 303 20.81 -18.16 -12.33
C LEU A 303 20.30 -17.73 -13.71
N ALA A 304 19.04 -17.32 -13.81
CA ALA A 304 18.48 -16.80 -15.06
C ALA A 304 19.16 -15.49 -15.49
N ALA A 305 19.44 -14.58 -14.54
CA ALA A 305 20.16 -13.34 -14.82
C ALA A 305 21.61 -13.59 -15.27
N ALA A 306 22.33 -14.52 -14.62
CA ALA A 306 23.70 -14.88 -14.99
C ALA A 306 23.78 -15.43 -16.42
N LYS A 307 22.85 -16.31 -16.80
CA LYS A 307 22.77 -16.85 -18.17
C LYS A 307 22.54 -15.76 -19.22
N VAL A 308 21.73 -14.75 -18.91
CA VAL A 308 21.51 -13.61 -19.82
C VAL A 308 22.79 -12.79 -19.99
N THR A 309 23.55 -12.58 -18.92
CA THR A 309 24.84 -11.87 -18.99
C THR A 309 25.91 -12.66 -19.75
N GLU A 310 25.95 -13.99 -19.63
CA GLU A 310 26.88 -14.85 -20.39
C GLU A 310 26.56 -14.92 -21.89
N MET A 311 25.33 -14.59 -22.29
CA MET A 311 24.88 -14.56 -23.70
C MET A 311 25.10 -13.19 -24.39
N ILE A 312 25.54 -12.16 -23.65
CA ILE A 312 25.85 -10.82 -24.16
C ILE A 312 27.36 -10.69 -24.35
#